data_AF-A0A427YLG7-F1
#
_entry.id   AF-A0A427YLG7-F1
#
_cell.length_a   1.000
_cell.length_b   1.000
_cell.length_c   1.000
_cell.angle_alpha   90.00
_cell.angle_beta   90.00
_cell.angle_gamma   90.00
#
_symmetry.space_group_name_H-M   'P 1'
#
loop_
_entity.id
_entity.type
_entity.pdbx_description
1 polymer ?
#
loop_
_entity_poly.entity_id
_entity_poly.type
_entity_poly.pdbx_seq_one_letter_code
_entity_poly.pdbx_strand_id
1 'polypeptide(L)'
;MSSALHHLNKKCLSCPAFLQGKCAGKVAHIKALKPSTTVPRMMTTEASPARRVDKREGDISSTFTTFSGRKAEPLPKRFLDLKRNLTVGFEEQIQKSWDDLVEVLKHRTEEVALKRESSIPQIQFKDIASGTVSAEHLKAVRDTGVVVVRGVMPKDMTEALLAEARGYFASHSFKGFPSDTEKKVVYESYWSPSQVRARSHPNMLATQSWMNQLYTADADQQVDLTTPLTYCDRVQIRPPGDKQFALAPHVDGGGVERWEDKAYNHVYRNIFQGRWTEYNPWDLTGRLDANMNMYNGPGGCSVFRTFQGWLGLSRHGPQQGTTDTAPTPHTVYGTRRRPSDRDF
;
A
#
# COMPACT_ATOMS: atom_id res chain seq x y z
N MET A 1 -26.33 -18.00 12.16
CA MET A 1 -27.81 -18.17 12.08
C MET A 1 -28.47 -16.84 12.38
N SER A 2 -28.81 -16.04 11.36
CA SER A 2 -29.80 -14.94 11.42
C SER A 2 -29.87 -14.31 10.03
N SER A 3 -30.98 -14.48 9.31
CA SER A 3 -31.40 -13.65 8.16
C SER A 3 -32.68 -14.15 7.45
N ALA A 4 -33.06 -15.44 7.55
CA ALA A 4 -34.21 -15.98 6.80
C ALA A 4 -35.55 -16.05 7.56
N LEU A 5 -35.95 -15.00 8.29
CA LEU A 5 -37.19 -15.02 9.11
C LEU A 5 -38.20 -13.90 8.83
N HIS A 6 -37.97 -13.02 7.85
CA HIS A 6 -38.78 -11.80 7.72
C HIS A 6 -40.18 -11.93 7.08
N HIS A 7 -40.67 -13.14 6.75
CA HIS A 7 -42.03 -13.31 6.21
C HIS A 7 -42.85 -14.47 6.80
N LEU A 8 -42.54 -14.94 8.01
CA LEU A 8 -43.36 -15.95 8.69
C LEU A 8 -44.46 -15.28 9.53
N ASN A 9 -45.71 -15.68 9.28
CA ASN A 9 -46.87 -15.28 10.08
C ASN A 9 -46.63 -15.65 11.56
N LYS A 10 -46.84 -14.71 12.49
CA LYS A 10 -46.55 -14.88 13.93
C LYS A 10 -47.22 -16.12 14.56
N LYS A 11 -48.33 -16.61 13.99
CA LYS A 11 -48.99 -17.86 14.43
C LYS A 11 -48.20 -19.14 14.11
N CYS A 12 -47.30 -19.12 13.12
CA CYS A 12 -46.46 -20.28 12.77
C CYS A 12 -45.32 -20.49 13.77
N LEU A 13 -44.81 -19.42 14.39
CA LEU A 13 -43.69 -19.46 15.33
C LEU A 13 -44.04 -20.14 16.67
N SER A 14 -45.33 -20.25 17.00
CA SER A 14 -45.83 -20.96 18.18
C SER A 14 -46.42 -22.34 17.86
N CYS A 15 -46.38 -22.79 16.60
CA CYS A 15 -46.94 -24.08 16.19
C CYS A 15 -45.95 -25.23 16.51
N PRO A 16 -46.33 -26.23 17.33
CA PRO A 16 -45.44 -27.34 17.69
C PRO A 16 -44.94 -28.13 16.48
N ALA A 17 -45.78 -28.31 15.45
CA ALA A 17 -45.41 -29.03 14.23
C ALA A 17 -44.41 -28.25 13.35
N PHE A 18 -44.42 -26.91 13.40
CA PHE A 18 -43.44 -26.06 12.70
C PHE A 18 -42.09 -26.09 13.43
N LEU A 19 -42.09 -25.98 14.76
CA LEU A 19 -40.87 -26.06 15.58
C LEU A 19 -40.17 -27.42 15.47
N GLN A 20 -40.94 -28.49 15.27
CA GLN A 20 -40.40 -29.84 15.04
C GLN A 20 -40.01 -30.11 13.57
N GLY A 21 -40.08 -29.11 12.68
CA GLY A 21 -39.70 -29.24 11.27
C GLY A 21 -40.62 -30.11 10.42
N LYS A 22 -41.82 -30.44 10.91
CA LYS A 22 -42.79 -31.33 10.24
C LYS A 22 -43.86 -30.59 9.44
N CYS A 23 -43.78 -29.26 9.36
CA CYS A 23 -44.71 -28.42 8.62
C CYS A 23 -43.94 -27.45 7.72
N ALA A 24 -44.15 -27.51 6.41
CA ALA A 24 -43.46 -26.66 5.43
C ALA A 24 -44.03 -25.22 5.33
N GLY A 25 -45.15 -24.92 5.99
CA GLY A 25 -45.86 -23.65 5.84
C GLY A 25 -46.51 -23.47 4.46
N LYS A 26 -47.62 -22.72 4.38
CA LYS A 26 -48.20 -22.31 3.08
C LYS A 26 -47.63 -20.96 2.68
N VAL A 27 -46.68 -20.94 1.75
CA VAL A 27 -46.22 -19.70 1.11
C VAL A 27 -47.25 -19.33 0.04
N ALA A 28 -47.92 -18.19 0.20
CA ALA A 28 -48.88 -17.70 -0.78
C ALA A 28 -48.16 -17.23 -2.05
N HIS A 29 -48.43 -17.92 -3.17
CA HIS A 29 -48.29 -17.55 -4.58
C HIS A 29 -47.16 -16.57 -4.98
N ILE A 30 -46.03 -17.12 -5.44
CA ILE A 30 -45.24 -16.50 -6.51
C ILE A 30 -45.31 -17.43 -7.73
N LYS A 31 -45.68 -16.84 -8.88
CA LYS A 31 -45.86 -17.53 -10.16
C LYS A 31 -44.60 -18.28 -10.58
N ALA A 32 -44.82 -19.46 -11.16
CA ALA A 32 -43.84 -20.48 -11.48
C ALA A 32 -42.75 -20.06 -12.48
N LEU A 33 -41.51 -20.48 -12.21
CA LEU A 33 -40.44 -20.70 -13.19
C LEU A 33 -39.84 -22.10 -12.98
N LYS A 34 -39.60 -22.80 -14.09
CA LYS A 34 -39.15 -24.21 -14.20
C LYS A 34 -37.75 -24.44 -13.60
N PRO A 35 -37.37 -25.70 -13.26
CA PRO A 35 -36.16 -26.00 -12.51
C PRO A 35 -34.96 -26.27 -13.43
N SER A 36 -33.78 -25.74 -13.09
CA SER A 36 -32.51 -26.48 -13.22
C SER A 36 -31.34 -25.79 -12.53
N THR A 37 -30.70 -26.56 -11.65
CA THR A 37 -29.25 -26.64 -11.33
C THR A 37 -28.50 -25.45 -10.71
N THR A 38 -27.99 -25.73 -9.49
CA THR A 38 -26.86 -25.11 -8.77
C THR A 38 -27.02 -23.65 -8.35
N VAL A 39 -27.27 -23.44 -7.04
CA VAL A 39 -27.30 -22.12 -6.39
C VAL A 39 -25.86 -21.62 -6.22
N PRO A 40 -25.46 -20.50 -6.84
CA PRO A 40 -24.28 -19.76 -6.40
C PRO A 40 -24.63 -19.05 -5.09
N ARG A 41 -23.71 -19.11 -4.13
CA ARG A 41 -23.79 -18.38 -2.86
C ARG A 41 -23.86 -16.87 -3.17
N MET A 42 -25.06 -16.28 -3.16
CA MET A 42 -25.23 -14.83 -3.33
C MET A 42 -24.60 -14.13 -2.12
N MET A 43 -23.49 -13.43 -2.35
CA MET A 43 -23.06 -12.38 -1.43
C MET A 43 -24.07 -11.24 -1.54
N THR A 44 -24.65 -10.86 -0.41
CA THR A 44 -25.45 -9.65 -0.26
C THR A 44 -24.55 -8.44 -0.47
N THR A 45 -24.49 -7.92 -1.69
CA THR A 45 -23.97 -6.58 -1.97
C THR A 45 -25.13 -5.58 -1.96
N GLU A 46 -25.62 -5.24 -0.76
CA GLU A 46 -26.18 -3.90 -0.56
C GLU A 46 -25.02 -2.96 -0.19
N ALA A 47 -24.14 -2.72 -1.16
CA ALA A 47 -23.35 -1.51 -1.18
C ALA A 47 -24.00 -0.64 -2.25
N SER A 48 -24.59 0.49 -1.84
CA SER A 48 -24.89 1.58 -2.77
C SER A 48 -23.65 1.76 -3.65
N PRO A 49 -23.76 1.79 -4.99
CA PRO A 49 -22.60 1.98 -5.83
C PRO A 49 -22.05 3.36 -5.52
N ALA A 50 -20.99 3.41 -4.72
CA ALA A 50 -20.18 4.60 -4.58
C ALA A 50 -19.80 4.99 -6.00
N ARG A 51 -20.20 6.19 -6.44
CA ARG A 51 -19.82 6.74 -7.73
C ARG A 51 -18.30 6.87 -7.72
N ARG A 52 -17.60 5.81 -8.17
CA ARG A 52 -16.14 5.80 -8.28
C ARG A 52 -15.79 6.83 -9.33
N VAL A 53 -15.16 7.90 -8.89
CA VAL A 53 -14.49 8.83 -9.80
C VAL A 53 -13.12 8.25 -10.06
N ASP A 54 -12.94 7.64 -11.23
CA ASP A 54 -11.65 7.14 -11.64
C ASP A 54 -10.64 8.29 -11.73
N LYS A 55 -9.40 8.03 -11.31
CA LYS A 55 -8.32 9.00 -11.47
C LYS A 55 -8.03 9.17 -12.95
N ARG A 56 -7.71 10.40 -13.36
CA ARG A 56 -7.33 10.67 -14.75
C ARG A 56 -6.04 9.91 -15.06
N GLU A 57 -6.10 9.02 -16.05
CA GLU A 57 -4.91 8.46 -16.69
C GLU A 57 -4.05 9.58 -17.28
N GLY A 58 -2.74 9.53 -17.12
CA GLY A 58 -1.89 10.63 -17.60
C GLY A 58 -0.39 10.41 -17.41
N ASP A 59 0.36 11.50 -17.60
CA ASP A 59 1.81 11.54 -17.48
C ASP A 59 2.24 11.82 -16.02
N ILE A 60 3.10 10.95 -15.47
CA ILE A 60 3.65 11.08 -14.12
C ILE A 60 4.49 12.35 -13.92
N SER A 61 4.94 12.99 -15.00
CA SER A 61 5.66 14.28 -14.94
C SER A 61 4.85 15.37 -14.24
N SER A 62 3.52 15.29 -14.32
CA SER A 62 2.59 16.21 -13.63
C SER A 62 2.48 15.95 -12.13
N THR A 63 2.87 14.75 -11.67
CA THR A 63 2.76 14.32 -10.26
C THR A 63 4.02 14.64 -9.47
N PHE A 64 5.19 14.63 -10.11
CA PHE A 64 6.46 14.86 -9.43
C PHE A 64 7.08 16.19 -9.88
N THR A 65 7.24 17.10 -8.93
CA THR A 65 7.83 18.44 -9.16
C THR A 65 9.25 18.36 -9.73
N THR A 66 9.98 17.28 -9.46
CA THR A 66 11.33 17.00 -9.99
C THR A 66 11.39 17.01 -11.52
N PHE A 67 10.34 16.59 -12.22
CA PHE A 67 10.30 16.66 -13.69
C PHE A 67 9.94 18.05 -14.22
N SER A 68 9.34 18.91 -13.39
CA SER A 68 8.78 20.21 -13.81
C SER A 68 9.73 21.39 -13.60
N GLY A 69 10.80 21.24 -12.81
CA GLY A 69 11.73 22.33 -12.49
C GLY A 69 11.14 23.50 -11.69
N ARG A 70 9.89 23.39 -11.20
CA ARG A 70 9.20 24.47 -10.48
C ARG A 70 9.63 24.56 -9.02
N LYS A 71 9.87 25.79 -8.53
CA LYS A 71 10.04 26.06 -7.09
C LYS A 71 8.71 25.77 -6.39
N ALA A 72 8.78 25.12 -5.23
CA ALA A 72 7.59 24.87 -4.41
C ALA A 72 7.12 26.19 -3.79
N GLU A 73 5.87 26.56 -4.04
CA GLU A 73 5.23 27.70 -3.38
C GLU A 73 5.01 27.39 -1.89
N PRO A 74 5.11 28.39 -0.99
CA PRO A 74 4.77 28.21 0.42
C PRO A 74 3.34 27.71 0.60
N LEU A 75 3.14 26.82 1.58
CA LEU A 75 1.80 26.37 1.95
C LEU A 75 1.00 27.52 2.62
N PRO A 76 -0.34 27.54 2.50
CA PRO A 76 -1.17 28.56 3.15
C PRO A 76 -0.96 28.67 4.66
N LYS A 77 -1.15 29.86 5.23
CA LYS A 77 -0.94 30.18 6.66
C LYS A 77 -1.59 29.21 7.64
N ARG A 78 -2.75 28.61 7.29
CA ARG A 78 -3.41 27.60 8.15
C ARG A 78 -2.52 26.41 8.51
N PHE A 79 -1.49 26.10 7.71
CA PHE A 79 -0.53 25.04 8.03
C PHE A 79 0.46 25.45 9.12
N LEU A 80 0.70 26.76 9.31
CA LEU A 80 1.40 27.28 10.48
C LEU A 80 0.56 27.08 11.75
N ASP A 81 -0.73 27.39 11.67
CA ASP A 81 -1.65 27.20 12.80
C ASP A 81 -1.80 25.72 13.14
N LEU A 82 -1.88 24.86 12.11
CA LEU A 82 -1.83 23.40 12.29
C LEU A 82 -0.57 22.99 13.05
N LYS A 83 0.62 23.40 12.61
CA LYS A 83 1.89 23.07 13.29
C LYS A 83 1.84 23.46 14.76
N ARG A 84 1.43 24.70 15.07
CA ARG A 84 1.29 25.18 16.46
C ARG A 84 0.36 24.29 17.27
N ASN A 85 -0.79 23.93 16.72
CA ASN A 85 -1.77 23.08 17.39
C ASN A 85 -1.26 21.66 17.65
N LEU A 86 -0.38 21.12 16.80
CA LEU A 86 0.20 19.78 17.00
C LEU A 86 1.26 19.74 18.09
N THR A 87 1.97 20.86 18.29
CA THR A 87 3.18 20.90 19.13
C THR A 87 2.99 21.64 20.45
N VAL A 88 1.83 22.29 20.64
CA VAL A 88 1.55 23.10 21.84
C VAL A 88 1.74 22.29 23.12
N GLY A 89 2.56 22.82 24.04
CA GLY A 89 2.87 22.18 25.32
C GLY A 89 3.90 21.05 25.25
N PHE A 90 4.47 20.79 24.06
CA PHE A 90 5.52 19.78 23.84
C PHE A 90 6.77 20.36 23.18
N GLU A 91 6.93 21.69 23.13
CA GLU A 91 7.96 22.37 22.36
C GLU A 91 9.38 21.94 22.76
N GLU A 92 9.68 21.92 24.07
CA GLU A 92 10.98 21.50 24.59
C GLU A 92 11.22 20.00 24.37
N GLN A 93 10.21 19.17 24.56
CA GLN A 93 10.31 17.71 24.37
C GLN A 93 10.57 17.39 22.91
N ILE A 94 9.87 18.06 21.99
CA ILE A 94 10.11 17.92 20.55
C ILE A 94 11.53 18.35 20.20
N GLN A 95 12.00 19.50 20.70
CA GLN A 95 13.35 19.98 20.44
C GLN A 95 14.40 18.94 20.87
N LYS A 96 14.35 18.51 22.13
CA LYS A 96 15.29 17.51 22.67
C LYS A 96 15.24 16.20 21.87
N SER A 97 14.03 15.71 21.62
CA SER A 97 13.82 14.44 20.92
C SER A 97 14.32 14.47 19.47
N TRP A 98 14.31 15.64 18.83
CA TRP A 98 14.89 15.85 17.51
C TRP A 98 16.41 15.82 17.55
N ASP A 99 17.03 16.50 18.51
CA ASP A 99 18.48 16.49 18.68
C ASP A 99 18.99 15.06 18.91
N ASP A 100 18.28 14.30 19.76
CA ASP A 100 18.54 12.87 19.99
C ASP A 100 18.38 12.05 18.70
N LEU A 101 17.32 12.30 17.92
CA LEU A 101 17.10 11.57 16.68
C LEU A 101 18.18 11.88 15.62
N VAL A 102 18.63 13.13 15.51
CA VAL A 102 19.65 13.52 14.53
C VAL A 102 20.92 12.69 14.73
N GLU A 103 21.35 12.47 15.98
CA GLU A 103 22.49 11.61 16.28
C GLU A 103 22.22 10.13 15.94
N VAL A 104 21.01 9.62 16.21
CA VAL A 104 20.62 8.27 15.78
C VAL A 104 20.66 8.13 14.27
N LEU A 105 20.13 9.11 13.53
CA LEU A 105 20.10 9.10 12.06
C LEU A 105 21.50 9.23 11.46
N LYS A 106 22.40 9.97 12.10
CA LYS A 106 23.81 10.07 11.69
C LYS A 106 24.47 8.69 11.72
N HIS A 107 24.40 7.98 12.84
CA HIS A 107 24.95 6.63 12.95
C HIS A 107 24.31 5.64 11.97
N ARG A 108 22.98 5.72 11.79
CA ARG A 108 22.29 4.88 10.80
C ARG A 108 22.74 5.18 9.37
N THR A 109 22.97 6.45 9.05
CA THR A 109 23.45 6.85 7.71
C THR A 109 24.87 6.34 7.47
N GLU A 110 25.75 6.40 8.46
CA GLU A 110 27.10 5.83 8.41
C GLU A 110 27.07 4.30 8.22
N GLU A 111 26.21 3.60 8.97
CA GLU A 111 26.01 2.15 8.87
C GLU A 111 25.55 1.75 7.45
N VAL A 112 24.57 2.46 6.90
CA VAL A 112 24.05 2.22 5.55
C VAL A 112 25.09 2.52 4.49
N ALA A 113 25.84 3.62 4.64
CA ALA A 113 26.92 3.98 3.71
C ALA A 113 28.03 2.92 3.68
N LEU A 114 28.34 2.31 4.84
CA LEU A 114 29.32 1.24 4.95
C LEU A 114 28.80 -0.07 4.34
N LYS A 115 27.58 -0.49 4.70
CA LYS A 115 27.00 -1.78 4.27
C LYS A 115 26.52 -1.77 2.82
N ARG A 116 26.14 -0.62 2.28
CA ARG A 116 25.57 -0.45 0.92
C ARG A 116 24.46 -1.47 0.65
N GLU A 117 24.54 -2.24 -0.43
CA GLU A 117 23.52 -3.21 -0.83
C GLU A 117 23.29 -4.32 0.20
N SER A 118 24.29 -4.63 1.05
CA SER A 118 24.16 -5.61 2.13
C SER A 118 23.32 -5.13 3.31
N SER A 119 22.94 -3.85 3.34
CA SER A 119 22.00 -3.31 4.34
C SER A 119 20.56 -3.78 4.10
N ILE A 120 20.23 -4.25 2.89
CA ILE A 120 18.89 -4.72 2.55
C ILE A 120 18.80 -6.23 2.81
N PRO A 121 17.93 -6.70 3.72
CA PRO A 121 17.79 -8.12 4.00
C PRO A 121 17.25 -8.86 2.77
N GLN A 122 17.74 -10.09 2.57
CA GLN A 122 17.31 -10.97 1.49
C GLN A 122 16.79 -12.28 2.08
N ILE A 123 15.60 -12.69 1.66
CA ILE A 123 14.93 -13.91 2.13
C ILE A 123 14.57 -14.75 0.92
N GLN A 124 14.71 -16.07 1.00
CA GLN A 124 14.25 -16.95 -0.07
C GLN A 124 12.76 -17.22 0.10
N PHE A 125 12.00 -17.19 -1.00
CA PHE A 125 10.58 -17.53 -0.99
C PHE A 125 10.32 -18.92 -0.41
N LYS A 126 11.22 -19.88 -0.63
CA LYS A 126 11.11 -21.22 -0.05
C LYS A 126 11.01 -21.18 1.48
N ASP A 127 11.74 -20.27 2.14
CA ASP A 127 11.76 -20.16 3.61
C ASP A 127 10.46 -19.52 4.12
N ILE A 128 9.87 -18.61 3.33
CA ILE A 128 8.52 -18.08 3.57
C ILE A 128 7.49 -19.21 3.45
N ALA A 129 7.55 -19.98 2.36
CA ALA A 129 6.62 -21.05 2.07
C ALA A 129 6.67 -22.20 3.10
N SER A 130 7.86 -22.49 3.66
CA SER A 130 8.03 -23.48 4.73
C SER A 130 7.86 -22.91 6.15
N GLY A 131 7.65 -21.60 6.32
CA GLY A 131 7.54 -20.97 7.63
C GLY A 131 8.85 -21.01 8.45
N THR A 132 10.00 -21.06 7.77
CA THR A 132 11.33 -21.20 8.40
C THR A 132 12.17 -19.92 8.35
N VAL A 133 11.55 -18.77 8.08
CA VAL A 133 12.25 -17.47 8.18
C VAL A 133 12.68 -17.24 9.62
N SER A 134 13.97 -16.99 9.84
CA SER A 134 14.53 -16.84 11.18
C SER A 134 14.13 -15.52 11.85
N ALA A 135 14.18 -15.48 13.18
CA ALA A 135 13.90 -14.28 13.95
C ALA A 135 14.86 -13.13 13.60
N GLU A 136 16.13 -13.42 13.28
CA GLU A 136 17.10 -12.41 12.85
C GLU A 136 16.69 -11.77 11.52
N HIS A 137 16.22 -12.57 10.56
CA HIS A 137 15.72 -12.04 9.29
C HIS A 137 14.47 -11.18 9.50
N LEU A 138 13.52 -11.62 10.32
CA LEU A 138 12.34 -10.83 10.67
C LEU A 138 12.73 -9.50 11.32
N LYS A 139 13.68 -9.52 12.25
CA LYS A 139 14.22 -8.30 12.87
C LYS A 139 14.88 -7.39 11.84
N ALA A 140 15.71 -7.94 10.95
CA ALA A 140 16.37 -7.15 9.91
C ALA A 140 15.35 -6.47 8.98
N VAL A 141 14.27 -7.16 8.58
CA VAL A 141 13.17 -6.54 7.82
C VAL A 141 12.51 -5.44 8.63
N ARG A 142 12.28 -5.66 9.94
CA ARG A 142 11.68 -4.65 10.81
C ARG A 142 12.55 -3.41 11.01
N ASP A 143 13.86 -3.59 11.15
CA ASP A 143 14.83 -2.52 11.37
C ASP A 143 15.05 -1.68 10.10
N THR A 144 14.91 -2.28 8.92
CA THR A 144 15.20 -1.62 7.64
C THR A 144 13.94 -1.15 6.91
N GLY A 145 12.79 -1.77 7.15
CA GLY A 145 11.53 -1.49 6.45
C GLY A 145 11.52 -1.94 5.00
N VAL A 146 12.51 -2.72 4.55
CA VAL A 146 12.68 -3.17 3.16
C VAL A 146 13.18 -4.61 3.14
N VAL A 147 12.83 -5.38 2.09
CA VAL A 147 13.32 -6.74 1.90
C VAL A 147 13.34 -7.12 0.43
N VAL A 148 14.31 -7.94 0.03
CA VAL A 148 14.28 -8.62 -1.27
C VAL A 148 13.89 -10.08 -1.05
N VAL A 149 12.73 -10.48 -1.60
CA VAL A 149 12.31 -11.89 -1.61
C VAL A 149 12.78 -12.54 -2.91
N ARG A 150 13.71 -13.49 -2.79
CA ARG A 150 14.32 -14.21 -3.92
C ARG A 150 13.51 -15.46 -4.25
N GLY A 151 13.38 -15.78 -5.54
CA GLY A 151 12.73 -17.01 -5.98
C GLY A 151 11.20 -17.02 -5.82
N VAL A 152 10.55 -15.85 -5.76
CA VAL A 152 9.07 -15.77 -5.76
C VAL A 152 8.50 -16.40 -7.02
N MET A 153 9.11 -16.15 -8.17
CA MET A 153 8.79 -16.83 -9.43
C MET A 153 10.07 -17.38 -10.08
N PRO A 154 9.98 -18.51 -10.79
CA PRO A 154 11.06 -19.00 -11.63
C PRO A 154 11.50 -17.96 -12.66
N LYS A 155 12.80 -17.94 -12.96
CA LYS A 155 13.41 -16.96 -13.86
C LYS A 155 12.78 -17.01 -15.26
N ASP A 156 12.66 -18.20 -15.82
CA ASP A 156 12.03 -18.46 -17.12
C ASP A 156 10.59 -17.93 -17.20
N MET A 157 9.82 -18.11 -16.12
CA MET A 157 8.46 -17.55 -16.01
C MET A 157 8.49 -16.02 -16.03
N THR A 158 9.38 -15.38 -15.28
CA THR A 158 9.49 -13.91 -15.28
C THR A 158 9.94 -13.35 -16.63
N GLU A 159 10.84 -14.05 -17.34
CA GLU A 159 11.30 -13.68 -18.67
C GLU A 159 10.18 -13.84 -19.72
N ALA A 160 9.37 -14.89 -19.62
CA ALA A 160 8.19 -15.08 -20.44
C ALA A 160 7.16 -13.97 -20.22
N LEU A 161 6.86 -13.62 -18.96
CA LEU A 161 5.95 -12.51 -18.63
C LEU A 161 6.43 -11.17 -19.22
N LEU A 162 7.75 -10.92 -19.21
CA LEU A 162 8.34 -9.74 -19.84
C LEU A 162 8.18 -9.75 -21.35
N ALA A 163 8.45 -10.88 -22.01
CA ALA A 163 8.30 -11.04 -23.45
C ALA A 163 6.84 -10.81 -23.89
N GLU A 164 5.89 -11.38 -23.16
CA GLU A 164 4.45 -11.16 -23.37
C GLU A 164 4.04 -9.71 -23.16
N ALA A 165 4.53 -9.05 -22.10
CA ALA A 165 4.27 -7.63 -21.87
C ALA A 165 4.77 -6.78 -23.03
N ARG A 166 5.99 -7.04 -23.53
CA ARG A 166 6.55 -6.34 -24.70
C ARG A 166 5.72 -6.58 -25.96
N GLY A 167 5.30 -7.81 -26.23
CA GLY A 167 4.44 -8.12 -27.37
C GLY A 167 3.08 -7.44 -27.28
N TYR A 168 2.50 -7.38 -26.08
CA TYR A 168 1.26 -6.67 -25.82
C TYR A 168 1.40 -5.15 -26.04
N PHE A 169 2.50 -4.55 -25.57
CA PHE A 169 2.79 -3.12 -25.74
C PHE A 169 3.22 -2.73 -27.15
N ALA A 170 3.71 -3.68 -27.95
CA ALA A 170 4.02 -3.45 -29.36
C ALA A 170 2.77 -3.51 -30.27
N SER A 171 1.71 -4.19 -29.83
CA SER A 171 0.47 -4.40 -30.60
C SER A 171 -0.66 -3.42 -30.22
N HIS A 172 -0.47 -2.60 -29.20
CA HIS A 172 -1.47 -1.65 -28.69
C HIS A 172 -0.83 -0.32 -28.31
N SER A 173 -1.58 0.77 -28.43
CA SER A 173 -1.14 2.10 -27.98
C SER A 173 -1.47 2.32 -26.51
N PHE A 174 -0.53 2.90 -25.76
CA PHE A 174 -0.70 3.23 -24.34
C PHE A 174 -0.26 4.67 -24.07
N LYS A 175 -0.99 5.33 -23.15
CA LYS A 175 -0.45 6.50 -22.45
C LYS A 175 0.71 6.06 -21.56
N GLY A 176 1.54 7.02 -21.18
CA GLY A 176 2.68 6.74 -20.32
C GLY A 176 3.73 7.84 -20.39
N PHE A 177 4.86 7.56 -19.75
CA PHE A 177 6.04 8.43 -19.76
C PHE A 177 7.18 7.77 -20.52
N PRO A 178 7.87 8.47 -21.45
CA PRO A 178 7.57 9.83 -21.91
C PRO A 178 6.23 9.93 -22.66
N SER A 179 5.55 11.06 -22.59
CA SER A 179 4.22 11.23 -23.21
C SER A 179 4.28 11.38 -24.73
N ASP A 180 5.39 11.87 -25.26
CA ASP A 180 5.65 12.23 -26.66
C ASP A 180 6.20 11.10 -27.55
N THR A 181 6.56 9.94 -26.98
CA THR A 181 7.11 8.79 -27.72
C THR A 181 6.16 7.60 -27.74
N GLU A 182 6.12 6.80 -28.81
CA GLU A 182 5.28 5.58 -28.81
C GLU A 182 5.75 4.56 -27.77
N LYS A 183 7.08 4.36 -27.68
CA LYS A 183 7.68 3.53 -26.63
C LYS A 183 7.72 4.31 -25.32
N LYS A 184 7.13 3.73 -24.29
CA LYS A 184 7.13 4.28 -22.93
C LYS A 184 8.21 3.59 -22.08
N VAL A 185 8.66 4.28 -21.03
CA VAL A 185 9.38 3.71 -19.89
C VAL A 185 8.38 3.27 -18.82
N VAL A 186 7.35 4.08 -18.57
CA VAL A 186 6.22 3.74 -17.69
C VAL A 186 4.95 3.68 -18.54
N TYR A 187 4.33 2.51 -18.61
CA TYR A 187 3.11 2.26 -19.36
C TYR A 187 1.90 2.37 -18.43
N GLU A 188 0.91 3.19 -18.81
CA GLU A 188 -0.43 3.24 -18.21
C GLU A 188 -1.25 2.01 -18.63
N SER A 189 -0.68 0.81 -18.42
CA SER A 189 -1.33 -0.48 -18.59
C SER A 189 -1.62 -1.08 -17.24
N TYR A 190 -2.83 -1.60 -17.07
CA TYR A 190 -3.32 -2.11 -15.80
C TYR A 190 -3.75 -3.58 -15.88
N TRP A 191 -4.09 -4.08 -17.06
CA TRP A 191 -4.81 -5.35 -17.22
C TRP A 191 -4.21 -6.27 -18.30
N SER A 192 -2.94 -6.08 -18.67
CA SER A 192 -2.32 -7.01 -19.62
C SER A 192 -2.36 -8.45 -19.07
N PRO A 193 -2.46 -9.49 -19.93
CA PRO A 193 -2.46 -10.88 -19.48
C PRO A 193 -1.26 -11.24 -18.59
N SER A 194 -0.08 -10.64 -18.84
CA SER A 194 1.11 -10.83 -18.01
C SER A 194 0.99 -10.15 -16.64
N GLN A 195 0.41 -8.95 -16.55
CA GLN A 195 0.15 -8.29 -15.27
C GLN A 195 -0.84 -9.08 -14.41
N VAL A 196 -1.92 -9.56 -15.01
CA VAL A 196 -2.94 -10.35 -14.30
C VAL A 196 -2.33 -11.64 -13.76
N ARG A 197 -1.61 -12.40 -14.59
CA ARG A 197 -0.93 -13.63 -14.17
C ARG A 197 0.12 -13.41 -13.08
N ALA A 198 0.90 -12.33 -13.18
CA ALA A 198 1.91 -12.00 -12.17
C ALA A 198 1.28 -11.72 -10.81
N ARG A 199 0.16 -10.97 -10.77
CA ARG A 199 -0.55 -10.65 -9.53
C ARG A 199 -1.26 -11.85 -8.91
N SER A 200 -1.83 -12.72 -9.75
CA SER A 200 -2.57 -13.90 -9.29
C SER A 200 -1.69 -15.12 -9.01
N HIS A 201 -0.37 -15.04 -9.20
CA HIS A 201 0.52 -16.17 -8.98
C HIS A 201 0.51 -16.58 -7.49
N PRO A 202 0.37 -17.87 -7.15
CA PRO A 202 0.27 -18.32 -5.76
C PRO A 202 1.41 -17.83 -4.86
N ASN A 203 2.66 -17.90 -5.34
CA ASN A 203 3.82 -17.41 -4.57
C ASN A 203 3.80 -15.90 -4.34
N MET A 204 3.22 -15.12 -5.27
CA MET A 204 3.09 -13.67 -5.11
C MET A 204 2.09 -13.37 -3.99
N LEU A 205 0.92 -14.03 -4.02
CA LEU A 205 -0.10 -13.90 -2.99
C LEU A 205 0.40 -14.37 -1.61
N ALA A 206 1.12 -15.49 -1.56
CA ALA A 206 1.75 -15.98 -0.33
C ALA A 206 2.80 -15.00 0.23
N THR A 207 3.62 -14.41 -0.65
CA THR A 207 4.60 -13.38 -0.26
C THR A 207 3.91 -12.13 0.29
N GLN A 208 2.84 -11.65 -0.36
CA GLN A 208 2.07 -10.49 0.09
C GLN A 208 1.40 -10.75 1.44
N SER A 209 0.77 -11.91 1.62
CA SER A 209 0.17 -12.34 2.87
C SER A 209 1.20 -12.42 4.00
N TRP A 210 2.37 -13.01 3.74
CA TRP A 210 3.47 -13.07 4.70
C TRP A 210 3.98 -11.68 5.10
N MET A 211 4.18 -10.79 4.12
CA MET A 211 4.61 -9.42 4.37
C MET A 211 3.58 -8.66 5.21
N ASN A 212 2.29 -8.73 4.87
CA ASN A 212 1.23 -8.05 5.61
C ASN A 212 1.21 -8.46 7.10
N GLN A 213 1.44 -9.75 7.39
CA GLN A 213 1.46 -10.28 8.75
C GLN A 213 2.69 -9.87 9.58
N LEU A 214 3.63 -9.10 9.02
CA LEU A 214 4.64 -8.40 9.81
C LEU A 214 4.02 -7.24 10.60
N TYR A 215 2.85 -6.75 10.21
CA TYR A 215 2.15 -5.71 10.93
C TYR A 215 1.25 -6.26 12.04
N THR A 216 0.96 -5.40 13.01
CA THR A 216 -0.09 -5.61 14.01
C THR A 216 -1.15 -4.52 13.89
N ALA A 217 -2.33 -4.78 14.43
CA ALA A 217 -3.40 -3.80 14.59
C ALA A 217 -4.20 -4.16 15.85
N ASP A 218 -4.84 -3.17 16.46
CA ASP A 218 -5.75 -3.38 17.59
C ASP A 218 -6.96 -4.22 17.17
N ALA A 219 -7.54 -4.94 18.14
CA ALA A 219 -8.60 -5.92 17.89
C ALA A 219 -9.90 -5.32 17.32
N ASP A 220 -10.11 -4.01 17.48
CA ASP A 220 -11.26 -3.27 16.95
C ASP A 220 -11.06 -2.80 15.49
N GLN A 221 -9.82 -2.80 14.99
CA GLN A 221 -9.50 -2.44 13.61
C GLN A 221 -10.01 -3.51 12.63
N GLN A 222 -10.79 -3.08 11.63
CA GLN A 222 -11.34 -3.97 10.62
C GLN A 222 -10.29 -4.29 9.54
N VAL A 223 -9.38 -5.20 9.85
CA VAL A 223 -8.31 -5.63 8.94
C VAL A 223 -8.08 -7.12 8.96
N ASP A 224 -7.89 -7.70 7.78
CA ASP A 224 -7.39 -9.05 7.60
C ASP A 224 -6.02 -8.97 6.91
N LEU A 225 -4.95 -9.28 7.66
CA LEU A 225 -3.58 -9.27 7.15
C LEU A 225 -3.23 -10.56 6.39
N THR A 226 -4.09 -11.58 6.42
CA THR A 226 -3.87 -12.87 5.75
C THR A 226 -4.35 -12.87 4.29
N THR A 227 -5.29 -11.98 3.95
CA THR A 227 -5.91 -11.91 2.61
C THR A 227 -5.40 -10.71 1.82
N PRO A 228 -4.48 -10.89 0.86
CA PRO A 228 -4.04 -9.79 0.00
C PRO A 228 -5.14 -9.39 -1.00
N LEU A 229 -5.29 -8.07 -1.22
CA LEU A 229 -6.14 -7.51 -2.27
C LEU A 229 -5.29 -7.05 -3.46
N THR A 230 -5.82 -7.22 -4.67
CA THR A 230 -5.12 -6.79 -5.88
C THR A 230 -5.30 -5.29 -6.10
N TYR A 231 -4.20 -4.55 -5.99
CA TYR A 231 -4.09 -3.17 -6.47
C TYR A 231 -3.46 -3.18 -7.88
N CYS A 232 -4.20 -2.67 -8.87
CA CYS A 232 -3.73 -2.66 -10.25
C CYS A 232 -2.90 -1.42 -10.52
N ASP A 233 -1.58 -1.60 -10.63
CA ASP A 233 -0.63 -0.54 -10.96
C ASP A 233 0.02 -0.76 -12.33
N ARG A 234 0.74 0.27 -12.77
CA ARG A 234 1.43 0.43 -14.06
C ARG A 234 2.59 -0.56 -14.22
N VAL A 235 3.15 -0.60 -15.44
CA VAL A 235 4.35 -1.38 -15.75
C VAL A 235 5.49 -0.45 -16.10
N GLN A 236 6.67 -0.70 -15.54
CA GLN A 236 7.90 -0.03 -15.91
C GLN A 236 8.81 -0.97 -16.70
N ILE A 237 9.22 -0.56 -17.91
CA ILE A 237 10.24 -1.23 -18.72
C ILE A 237 11.27 -0.18 -19.10
N ARG A 238 12.39 -0.16 -18.35
CA ARG A 238 13.47 0.79 -18.57
C ARG A 238 14.50 0.22 -19.56
N PRO A 239 14.71 0.84 -20.73
CA PRO A 239 15.75 0.41 -21.65
C PRO A 239 17.15 0.79 -21.12
N PRO A 240 18.21 0.04 -21.48
CA PRO A 240 19.58 0.42 -21.15
C PRO A 240 19.91 1.84 -21.64
N GLY A 241 20.59 2.62 -20.80
CA GLY A 241 21.00 3.99 -21.13
C GLY A 241 19.91 5.06 -20.94
N ASP A 242 18.70 4.70 -20.50
CA ASP A 242 17.67 5.68 -20.18
C ASP A 242 18.10 6.63 -19.05
N LYS A 243 18.06 7.94 -19.34
CA LYS A 243 18.35 9.02 -18.39
C LYS A 243 17.13 9.89 -18.08
N GLN A 244 15.96 9.58 -18.68
CA GLN A 244 14.78 10.42 -18.59
C GLN A 244 13.99 10.14 -17.32
N PHE A 245 13.94 8.88 -16.86
CA PHE A 245 13.22 8.52 -15.65
C PHE A 245 14.14 8.64 -14.41
N ALA A 246 13.98 9.73 -13.66
CA ALA A 246 14.61 9.93 -12.36
C ALA A 246 13.62 10.60 -11.39
N LEU A 247 13.34 9.93 -10.28
CA LEU A 247 12.52 10.47 -9.19
C LEU A 247 13.43 10.94 -8.05
N ALA A 248 13.17 12.12 -7.51
CA ALA A 248 13.79 12.52 -6.25
C ALA A 248 13.28 11.63 -5.10
N PRO A 249 14.04 11.45 -4.00
CA PRO A 249 13.58 10.72 -2.83
C PRO A 249 12.24 11.27 -2.30
N HIS A 250 11.26 10.39 -2.11
CA HIS A 250 9.90 10.72 -1.66
C HIS A 250 9.29 9.56 -0.85
N VAL A 251 8.14 9.81 -0.21
CA VAL A 251 7.35 8.81 0.52
C VAL A 251 5.88 8.94 0.12
N ASP A 252 5.31 7.91 -0.47
CA ASP A 252 3.90 7.87 -0.89
C ASP A 252 2.94 7.56 0.28
N GLY A 253 1.64 7.60 0.00
CA GLY A 253 0.59 7.38 1.00
C GLY A 253 0.30 8.66 1.78
N GLY A 254 0.01 9.74 1.05
CA GLY A 254 -0.23 11.07 1.62
C GLY A 254 1.01 11.97 1.59
N GLY A 255 0.77 13.28 1.65
CA GLY A 255 1.76 14.32 1.79
C GLY A 255 1.48 15.09 3.08
N VAL A 256 0.87 16.27 2.95
CA VAL A 256 0.45 17.12 4.08
C VAL A 256 -0.62 16.47 4.96
N GLU A 257 -1.34 15.47 4.43
CA GLU A 257 -2.33 14.67 5.15
C GLU A 257 -1.74 14.02 6.41
N ARG A 258 -0.43 13.71 6.45
CA ARG A 258 0.21 13.15 7.65
C ARG A 258 0.19 14.06 8.87
N TRP A 259 -0.01 15.36 8.67
CA TRP A 259 -0.15 16.36 9.74
C TRP A 259 -1.60 16.77 9.95
N GLU A 260 -2.37 16.85 8.87
CA GLU A 260 -3.70 17.46 8.87
C GLU A 260 -4.83 16.48 9.13
N ASP A 261 -4.74 15.26 8.59
CA ASP A 261 -5.74 14.24 8.81
C ASP A 261 -5.67 13.78 10.27
N LYS A 262 -6.83 13.69 10.93
CA LYS A 262 -6.92 13.42 12.37
C LYS A 262 -6.42 12.02 12.73
N ALA A 263 -6.73 11.02 11.90
CA ALA A 263 -6.31 9.65 12.16
C ALA A 263 -4.80 9.52 11.90
N TYR A 264 -4.28 10.14 10.84
CA TYR A 264 -2.85 10.14 10.57
C TYR A 264 -2.05 10.87 11.66
N ASN A 265 -2.56 12.00 12.11
CA ASN A 265 -2.00 12.73 13.24
C ASN A 265 -1.96 11.84 14.49
N HIS A 266 -3.06 11.16 14.80
CA HIS A 266 -3.13 10.25 15.93
C HIS A 266 -2.10 9.11 15.85
N VAL A 267 -1.89 8.52 14.66
CA VAL A 267 -0.84 7.52 14.41
C VAL A 267 0.54 8.06 14.79
N TYR A 268 0.78 9.36 14.58
CA TYR A 268 2.05 10.02 14.85
C TYR A 268 2.07 10.86 16.14
N ARG A 269 1.08 10.72 17.02
CA ARG A 269 0.98 11.52 18.25
C ARG A 269 2.22 11.46 19.12
N ASN A 270 2.82 10.27 19.28
CA ASN A 270 4.04 10.08 20.09
C ASN A 270 5.20 10.92 19.52
N ILE A 271 5.26 11.05 18.20
CA ILE A 271 6.24 11.90 17.52
C ILE A 271 5.98 13.39 17.80
N PHE A 272 4.73 13.84 17.69
CA PHE A 272 4.36 15.22 17.98
C PHE A 272 4.45 15.61 19.46
N GLN A 273 4.67 14.64 20.35
CA GLN A 273 4.85 14.85 21.78
C GLN A 273 6.30 14.63 22.24
N GLY A 274 7.24 14.51 21.30
CA GLY A 274 8.67 14.31 21.58
C GLY A 274 9.04 12.91 22.09
N ARG A 275 8.15 11.92 21.94
CA ARG A 275 8.35 10.52 22.38
C ARG A 275 8.48 9.58 21.19
N TRP A 276 9.35 9.93 20.24
CA TRP A 276 9.47 9.21 18.97
C TRP A 276 9.90 7.74 19.11
N THR A 277 10.60 7.41 20.19
CA THR A 277 11.00 6.03 20.53
C THR A 277 9.81 5.13 20.88
N GLU A 278 8.67 5.72 21.26
CA GLU A 278 7.41 5.00 21.52
C GLU A 278 6.58 4.80 20.25
N TYR A 279 6.98 5.39 19.11
CA TYR A 279 6.27 5.18 17.85
C TYR A 279 6.69 3.85 17.21
N ASN A 280 5.71 2.97 17.01
CA ASN A 280 5.91 1.72 16.30
C ASN A 280 5.47 1.85 14.82
N PRO A 281 6.40 1.80 13.84
CA PRO A 281 6.04 1.84 12.43
C PRO A 281 5.31 0.58 11.95
N TRP A 282 5.36 -0.51 12.72
CA TRP A 282 4.72 -1.80 12.43
C TRP A 282 3.32 -1.96 13.03
N ASP A 283 2.82 -0.91 13.69
CA ASP A 283 1.44 -0.83 14.16
C ASP A 283 0.57 -0.07 13.15
N LEU A 284 -0.53 -0.71 12.74
CA LEU A 284 -1.52 -0.18 11.82
C LEU A 284 -2.67 0.54 12.51
N THR A 285 -2.77 0.47 13.83
CA THR A 285 -3.86 1.09 14.58
C THR A 285 -4.01 2.56 14.21
N GLY A 286 -5.20 2.93 13.73
CA GLY A 286 -5.56 4.28 13.28
C GLY A 286 -5.05 4.66 11.88
N ARG A 287 -4.19 3.86 11.22
CA ARG A 287 -3.76 4.13 9.84
C ARG A 287 -4.86 3.86 8.82
N LEU A 288 -5.75 2.92 9.13
CA LEU A 288 -6.83 2.50 8.24
C LEU A 288 -7.92 3.57 8.12
N ASP A 289 -8.06 4.41 9.15
CA ASP A 289 -9.01 5.52 9.19
C ASP A 289 -8.48 6.80 8.52
N ALA A 290 -7.19 6.83 8.16
CA ALA A 290 -6.54 8.02 7.62
C ALA A 290 -6.96 8.32 6.18
N ASN A 291 -7.42 9.54 5.92
CA ASN A 291 -7.62 10.02 4.56
C ASN A 291 -6.28 10.48 3.95
N MET A 292 -5.59 9.58 3.26
CA MET A 292 -4.31 9.86 2.62
C MET A 292 -4.40 10.68 1.31
N ASN A 293 -5.60 11.13 0.92
CA ASN A 293 -5.84 11.83 -0.34
C ASN A 293 -6.88 12.97 -0.17
N MET A 294 -6.76 13.77 0.89
CA MET A 294 -7.69 14.86 1.20
C MET A 294 -7.82 15.88 0.06
N TYR A 295 -6.76 16.04 -0.73
CA TYR A 295 -6.69 17.03 -1.82
C TYR A 295 -6.97 16.45 -3.20
N ASN A 296 -7.32 15.17 -3.28
CA ASN A 296 -7.43 14.44 -4.54
C ASN A 296 -6.20 14.62 -5.45
N GLY A 297 -5.01 14.52 -4.86
CA GLY A 297 -3.75 14.71 -5.55
C GLY A 297 -3.55 13.68 -6.67
N PRO A 298 -2.86 14.06 -7.76
CA PRO A 298 -2.59 13.17 -8.89
C PRO A 298 -1.77 11.93 -8.47
N GLY A 299 -0.90 12.05 -7.46
CA GLY A 299 -0.15 10.94 -6.86
C GLY A 299 -0.83 10.27 -5.66
N GLY A 300 -2.04 10.71 -5.28
CA GLY A 300 -2.73 10.14 -4.13
C GLY A 300 -3.05 8.65 -4.34
N CYS A 301 -2.97 7.85 -3.29
CA CYS A 301 -3.44 6.47 -3.32
C CYS A 301 -4.82 6.40 -2.68
N SER A 302 -5.78 5.68 -3.29
CA SER A 302 -7.12 5.47 -2.71
C SER A 302 -7.21 4.22 -1.84
N VAL A 303 -6.12 3.47 -1.70
CA VAL A 303 -6.04 2.26 -0.87
C VAL A 303 -4.91 2.38 0.13
N PHE A 304 -5.12 1.80 1.31
CA PHE A 304 -4.04 1.57 2.26
C PHE A 304 -3.12 0.46 1.74
N ARG A 305 -1.81 0.68 1.84
CA ARG A 305 -0.77 -0.29 1.45
C ARG A 305 0.19 -0.42 2.62
N THR A 306 0.33 -1.63 3.16
CA THR A 306 1.36 -2.00 4.15
C THR A 306 2.74 -1.80 3.56
N PHE A 307 2.96 -2.34 2.36
CA PHE A 307 4.19 -2.22 1.59
C PHE A 307 3.92 -1.75 0.16
N GLN A 308 4.91 -1.05 -0.40
CA GLN A 308 5.07 -0.98 -1.85
C GLN A 308 6.03 -2.09 -2.29
N GLY A 309 5.87 -2.57 -3.52
CA GLY A 309 6.74 -3.60 -4.06
C GLY A 309 6.52 -3.81 -5.55
N TRP A 310 7.51 -4.44 -6.20
CA TRP A 310 7.46 -4.81 -7.61
C TRP A 310 8.10 -6.18 -7.81
N LEU A 311 7.64 -6.88 -8.85
CA LEU A 311 8.25 -8.12 -9.31
C LEU A 311 9.35 -7.79 -10.33
N GLY A 312 10.58 -8.25 -10.07
CA GLY A 312 11.66 -8.16 -11.04
C GLY A 312 11.39 -9.08 -12.24
N LEU A 313 11.10 -8.50 -13.40
CA LEU A 313 10.87 -9.24 -14.65
C LEU A 313 12.15 -9.45 -15.48
N SER A 314 13.24 -8.79 -15.09
CA SER A 314 14.56 -8.90 -15.69
C SER A 314 15.64 -8.90 -14.62
N ARG A 315 16.87 -9.24 -15.01
CA ARG A 315 18.02 -9.11 -14.12
C ARG A 315 18.39 -7.63 -13.98
N HIS A 316 18.62 -7.20 -12.74
CA HIS A 316 19.14 -5.87 -12.43
C HIS A 316 20.35 -5.99 -11.50
N GLY A 317 21.38 -5.21 -11.79
CA GLY A 317 22.54 -5.00 -10.91
C GLY A 317 22.54 -3.60 -10.30
N PRO A 318 23.45 -3.35 -9.34
CA PRO A 318 23.66 -2.01 -8.78
C PRO A 318 23.88 -0.96 -9.86
N GLN A 319 23.32 0.24 -9.68
CA GLN A 319 23.46 1.38 -10.61
C GLN A 319 22.88 1.16 -12.02
N GLN A 320 22.08 0.12 -12.24
CA GLN A 320 21.45 -0.17 -13.53
C GLN A 320 20.00 0.33 -13.61
N GLY A 321 19.74 1.50 -13.02
CA GLY A 321 18.42 2.11 -13.01
C GLY A 321 17.41 1.41 -12.10
N THR A 322 17.90 0.76 -11.04
CA THR A 322 17.13 0.14 -9.94
C THR A 322 16.64 1.17 -8.93
N THR A 323 15.84 0.73 -7.96
CA THR A 323 15.35 1.58 -6.87
C THR A 323 16.37 1.74 -5.75
N ASP A 324 16.55 2.97 -5.31
CA ASP A 324 17.26 3.31 -4.08
C ASP A 324 16.26 3.47 -2.93
N THR A 325 16.63 2.99 -1.74
CA THR A 325 15.81 3.11 -0.54
C THR A 325 16.63 3.64 0.62
N ALA A 326 15.99 4.33 1.56
CA ALA A 326 16.59 4.66 2.85
C ALA A 326 16.14 3.59 3.86
N PRO A 327 16.98 2.57 4.18
CA PRO A 327 16.58 1.40 4.95
C PRO A 327 16.51 1.73 6.45
N THR A 328 15.55 2.57 6.82
CA THR A 328 15.20 2.87 8.21
C THR A 328 13.76 3.35 8.26
N PRO A 329 12.85 2.63 8.94
CA PRO A 329 11.45 3.03 9.04
C PRO A 329 11.26 4.30 9.89
N HIS A 330 12.30 4.77 10.58
CA HIS A 330 12.29 6.00 11.37
C HIS A 330 12.62 7.26 10.55
N THR A 331 13.06 7.14 9.28
CA THR A 331 13.27 8.32 8.39
C THR A 331 12.01 9.14 8.14
N VAL A 332 10.83 8.57 8.37
CA VAL A 332 9.59 9.35 8.31
C VAL A 332 9.58 10.46 9.37
N TYR A 333 10.35 10.38 10.44
CA TYR A 333 10.52 11.48 11.40
C TYR A 333 11.46 12.59 10.88
N GLY A 334 12.58 12.24 10.26
CA GLY A 334 13.57 13.20 9.73
C GLY A 334 13.01 14.09 8.62
N THR A 335 12.08 13.57 7.82
CA THR A 335 11.35 14.35 6.81
C THR A 335 10.29 15.29 7.39
N ARG A 336 9.91 15.10 8.68
CA ARG A 336 8.79 15.82 9.30
C ARG A 336 9.14 17.12 10.01
N ARG A 337 10.41 17.32 10.42
CA ARG A 337 10.90 18.60 10.98
C ARG A 337 11.59 19.50 9.96
N ARG A 338 12.04 18.99 8.81
CA ARG A 338 12.58 19.84 7.73
C ARG A 338 11.62 20.98 7.31
N PRO A 339 10.27 20.85 7.43
CA PRO A 339 9.34 21.97 7.29
C PRO A 339 9.27 22.93 8.50
N SER A 340 9.61 22.53 9.72
CA SER A 340 9.56 23.39 10.92
C SER A 340 10.87 24.11 11.25
N ASP A 341 12.00 23.65 10.73
CA ASP A 341 13.30 24.32 10.92
C ASP A 341 13.61 25.42 9.89
N ARG A 342 12.73 25.62 8.90
CA ARG A 342 12.94 26.65 7.87
C ARG A 342 12.53 28.05 8.29
N ASP A 343 11.87 28.21 9.44
CA ASP A 343 11.48 29.52 9.99
C ASP A 343 11.44 29.45 11.53
N PHE A 344 12.61 29.30 12.15
CA PHE A 344 12.86 29.78 13.51
C PHE A 344 13.88 30.91 13.46
#